data_AF-A0AAE4RWD5-F1
#
_entry.id   AF-A0AAE4RWD5-F1
#
_cell.length_a   1.000
_cell.length_b   1.000
_cell.length_c   1.000
_cell.angle_alpha   90.00
_cell.angle_beta   90.00
_cell.angle_gamma   90.00
#
_symmetry.space_group_name_H-M   'P 1'
#
loop_
_entity.id
_entity.type
_entity.pdbx_description
1 polymer ?
#
loop_
_entity_poly.entity_id
_entity_poly.type
_entity_poly.pdbx_seq_one_letter_code
_entity_poly.pdbx_strand_id
1 'polypeptide(L)'
;MNRIASLIDRMVADKRLVVRSPHDLSWGDRDYCEGLFCEIFRRVDTSIVRYRHLPEYVGIIDWMTSTEGRGLLLYGDCGRGKSIILTGVVPVLLAMKERMTVAIHADELSKPYDLALRTAGYDVHTTNLDYLTRTAYPIIDELGVEPLVNDYGEKYEGFNRVINAAERYLRPLFISTNLTREQLLRRYGERTFDRLTRLCRPVKFEGESLR
;
A
#
# COMPACT_ATOMS: atom_id res chain seq x y z
N MET A 1 -12.03 -9.26 34.56
CA MET A 1 -11.56 -8.67 33.29
C MET A 1 -10.03 -8.57 33.22
N ASN A 2 -9.32 -8.04 34.23
CA ASN A 2 -7.83 -7.91 34.20
C ASN A 2 -7.02 -9.21 33.98
N ARG A 3 -7.55 -10.38 34.38
CA ARG A 3 -6.85 -11.67 34.23
C ARG A 3 -6.82 -12.20 32.79
N ILE A 4 -7.81 -11.83 31.97
CA ILE A 4 -7.86 -12.19 30.55
C ILE A 4 -6.96 -11.24 29.74
N ALA A 5 -7.01 -9.93 29.99
CA ALA A 5 -6.13 -8.96 29.35
C ALA A 5 -4.64 -9.31 29.55
N SER A 6 -4.24 -9.56 30.80
CA SER A 6 -2.87 -9.99 31.13
C SER A 6 -2.48 -11.37 30.61
N LEU A 7 -3.44 -12.25 30.30
CA LEU A 7 -3.18 -13.50 29.58
C LEU A 7 -2.94 -13.21 28.09
N ILE A 8 -3.78 -12.40 27.48
CA ILE A 8 -3.65 -11.95 26.09
C ILE A 8 -2.31 -11.25 25.88
N ASP A 9 -1.95 -10.28 26.73
CA ASP A 9 -0.70 -9.54 26.63
C ASP A 9 0.53 -10.45 26.74
N ARG A 10 0.51 -11.44 27.66
CA ARG A 10 1.56 -12.46 27.73
C ARG A 10 1.62 -13.31 26.47
N MET A 11 0.49 -13.77 25.96
CA MET A 11 0.45 -14.56 24.73
C MET A 11 0.95 -13.75 23.52
N VAL A 12 0.72 -12.43 23.49
CA VAL A 12 1.27 -11.52 22.47
C VAL A 12 2.79 -11.36 22.64
N ALA A 13 3.28 -11.12 23.86
CA ALA A 13 4.70 -11.00 24.16
C ALA A 13 5.49 -12.28 23.82
N ASP A 14 4.89 -13.44 24.10
CA ASP A 14 5.42 -14.77 23.77
C ASP A 14 5.25 -15.14 22.28
N LYS A 15 4.68 -14.25 21.45
CA LYS A 15 4.38 -14.46 20.02
C LYS A 15 3.45 -15.65 19.75
N ARG A 16 2.64 -16.04 20.73
CA ARG A 16 1.64 -17.13 20.65
C ARG A 16 0.26 -16.66 20.20
N LEU A 17 0.01 -15.35 20.25
CA LEU A 17 -1.23 -14.72 19.79
C LEU A 17 -0.93 -13.44 19.02
N VAL A 18 -1.65 -13.23 17.93
CA VAL A 18 -1.65 -11.97 17.20
C VAL A 18 -2.97 -11.28 17.50
N VAL A 19 -2.93 -10.24 18.31
CA VAL A 19 -4.07 -9.34 18.50
C VAL A 19 -4.10 -8.39 17.31
N ARG A 20 -5.22 -8.42 16.58
CA ARG A 20 -5.43 -7.58 15.41
C ARG A 20 -5.92 -6.21 15.88
N SER A 21 -5.14 -5.16 15.65
CA SER A 21 -5.56 -3.77 15.91
C SER A 21 -5.28 -2.93 14.67
N PRO A 22 -6.29 -2.29 14.06
CA PRO A 22 -6.05 -1.28 13.04
C PRO A 22 -5.29 -0.11 13.67
N HIS A 23 -4.22 0.33 13.02
CA HIS A 23 -3.49 1.54 13.41
C HIS A 23 -4.01 2.70 12.58
N ASP A 24 -4.96 3.45 13.15
CA ASP A 24 -5.42 4.70 12.55
C ASP A 24 -4.29 5.74 12.64
N LEU A 25 -3.98 6.34 11.50
CA LEU A 25 -3.00 7.42 11.38
C LEU A 25 -3.73 8.69 10.96
N SER A 26 -3.23 9.83 11.43
CA SER A 26 -3.71 11.15 11.02
C SER A 26 -2.52 12.09 10.92
N TRP A 27 -2.54 12.97 9.92
CA TRP A 27 -1.54 14.02 9.75
C TRP A 27 -2.02 15.40 10.18
N GLY A 28 -3.30 15.55 10.54
CA GLY A 28 -3.86 16.82 11.01
C GLY A 28 -5.31 17.00 10.57
N ASP A 29 -5.79 18.23 10.64
CA ASP A 29 -7.05 18.61 10.02
C ASP A 29 -6.94 18.64 8.49
N ARG A 30 -8.08 18.88 7.83
CA ARG A 30 -8.17 18.82 6.37
C ARG A 30 -7.31 19.86 5.67
N ASP A 31 -7.29 21.09 6.18
CA ASP A 31 -6.55 22.21 5.59
C ASP A 31 -5.04 21.97 5.68
N TYR A 32 -4.57 21.47 6.83
CA TYR A 32 -3.19 21.04 7.00
C TYR A 32 -2.83 19.89 6.06
N CYS A 33 -3.70 18.88 5.96
CA CYS A 33 -3.48 17.73 5.07
C CYS A 33 -3.42 18.14 3.60
N GLU A 34 -4.27 19.07 3.16
CA GLU A 34 -4.26 19.59 1.79
C GLU A 34 -2.96 20.34 1.49
N GLY A 35 -2.54 21.23 2.39
CA GLY A 35 -1.25 21.94 2.29
C GLY A 35 -0.08 20.97 2.23
N LEU A 36 -0.03 20.00 3.13
CA LEU A 36 1.00 18.97 3.20
C LEU A 36 1.03 18.10 1.93
N PHE A 37 -0.13 17.66 1.43
CA PHE A 37 -0.22 16.86 0.21
C PHE A 37 0.34 17.63 -0.98
N CYS A 38 -0.08 18.88 -1.18
CA CYS A 38 0.41 19.73 -2.25
C CYS A 38 1.92 19.96 -2.14
N GLU A 39 2.41 20.18 -0.92
CA GLU A 39 3.81 20.41 -0.63
C GLU A 39 4.69 19.20 -0.99
N ILE A 40 4.30 18.00 -0.55
CA ILE A 40 5.02 16.77 -0.82
C ILE A 40 4.96 16.45 -2.31
N PHE A 41 3.77 16.47 -2.91
CA PHE A 41 3.55 16.10 -4.32
C PHE A 41 4.44 16.90 -5.27
N ARG A 42 4.64 18.20 -5.00
CA ARG A 42 5.51 19.08 -5.80
C ARG A 42 7.01 18.82 -5.61
N ARG A 43 7.42 18.21 -4.50
CA ARG A 43 8.83 17.89 -4.21
C ARG A 43 9.23 16.50 -4.69
N VAL A 44 8.31 15.55 -4.68
CA VAL A 44 8.60 14.16 -5.07
C VAL A 44 8.67 13.96 -6.58
N ASP A 45 8.05 14.83 -7.36
CA ASP A 45 8.17 14.82 -8.82
C ASP A 45 8.53 16.22 -9.36
N THR A 46 9.81 16.38 -9.71
CA THR A 46 10.35 17.63 -10.27
C THR A 46 10.08 17.79 -11.76
N SER A 47 9.55 16.77 -12.45
CA SER A 47 9.17 16.85 -13.86
C SER A 47 7.85 17.63 -14.07
N ILE A 48 7.07 17.81 -13.00
CA ILE A 48 5.81 18.54 -13.02
C ILE A 48 6.08 20.05 -13.11
N VAL A 49 5.98 20.59 -14.33
CA VAL A 49 6.13 22.04 -14.59
C VAL A 49 5.01 22.85 -13.92
N ARG A 50 3.77 22.32 -13.92
CA ARG A 50 2.61 22.99 -13.33
C ARG A 50 1.77 22.00 -12.53
N TYR A 51 1.71 22.21 -11.22
CA TYR A 51 0.79 21.48 -10.35
C TYR A 51 -0.66 21.80 -10.72
N ARG A 52 -1.45 20.75 -10.97
CA ARG A 52 -2.90 20.82 -11.12
C ARG A 52 -3.54 19.98 -10.03
N HIS A 53 -4.29 20.61 -9.15
CA HIS A 53 -5.08 19.89 -8.16
C HIS A 53 -6.22 19.17 -8.89
N LEU A 54 -6.25 17.84 -8.78
CA LEU A 54 -7.29 17.00 -9.39
C LEU A 54 -8.37 16.68 -8.36
N PRO A 55 -9.66 16.61 -8.74
CA PRO A 55 -10.76 16.28 -7.82
C PRO A 55 -10.53 14.99 -7.03
N GLU A 56 -9.85 14.01 -7.62
CA GLU A 56 -9.60 12.71 -7.00
C GLU A 56 -8.61 12.78 -5.84
N TYR A 57 -7.78 13.83 -5.78
CA TYR A 57 -6.86 14.06 -4.65
C TYR A 57 -7.59 14.34 -3.35
N VAL A 58 -8.83 14.84 -3.41
CA VAL A 58 -9.67 15.07 -2.23
C VAL A 58 -9.87 13.77 -1.45
N GLY A 59 -10.07 12.63 -2.13
CA GLY A 59 -10.25 11.34 -1.46
C GLY A 59 -9.01 10.87 -0.70
N ILE A 60 -7.83 11.35 -1.08
CA ILE A 60 -6.54 11.05 -0.47
C ILE A 60 -6.28 11.99 0.69
N ILE A 61 -6.59 13.27 0.54
CA ILE A 61 -6.53 14.27 1.60
C ILE A 61 -7.49 13.91 2.74
N ASP A 62 -8.72 13.50 2.42
CA ASP A 62 -9.68 13.00 3.41
C ASP A 62 -9.21 11.69 4.07
N TRP A 63 -8.33 10.91 3.42
CA TRP A 63 -7.71 9.74 4.04
C TRP A 63 -6.54 10.14 4.97
N MET A 64 -5.89 11.27 4.72
CA MET A 64 -4.85 11.79 5.59
C MET A 64 -5.40 12.33 6.92
N THR A 65 -6.68 12.73 6.97
CA THR A 65 -7.29 13.18 8.23
C THR A 65 -7.56 12.03 9.20
N SER A 66 -7.84 10.83 8.68
CA SER A 66 -7.95 9.56 9.41
C SER A 66 -7.88 8.42 8.39
N THR A 67 -6.93 7.50 8.58
CA THR A 67 -6.77 6.35 7.68
C THR A 67 -7.78 5.25 7.98
N GLU A 68 -8.39 5.26 9.17
CA GLU A 68 -9.25 4.20 9.70
C GLU A 68 -8.56 2.83 9.66
N GLY A 69 -7.22 2.83 9.75
CA GLY A 69 -6.39 1.63 9.61
C GLY A 69 -6.31 1.04 8.20
N ARG A 70 -6.76 1.76 7.17
CA ARG A 70 -6.74 1.36 5.77
C ARG A 70 -5.64 2.07 4.99
N GLY A 71 -5.10 1.42 3.96
CA GLY A 71 -4.23 2.05 2.98
C GLY A 71 -5.04 2.69 1.85
N LEU A 72 -4.48 2.72 0.64
CA LEU A 72 -5.09 3.35 -0.53
C LEU A 72 -5.14 2.38 -1.72
N LEU A 73 -6.25 2.38 -2.46
CA LEU A 73 -6.35 1.74 -3.77
C LEU A 73 -6.63 2.83 -4.80
N LEU A 74 -5.59 3.26 -5.50
CA LEU A 74 -5.65 4.27 -6.56
C LEU A 74 -5.85 3.55 -7.90
N TYR A 75 -7.02 3.65 -8.51
CA TYR A 75 -7.35 2.86 -9.71
C TYR A 75 -8.00 3.70 -10.80
N GLY A 76 -7.87 3.30 -12.06
CA GLY A 76 -8.47 3.97 -13.22
C GLY A 76 -7.45 4.59 -14.17
N ASP A 77 -7.76 5.72 -14.79
CA ASP A 77 -7.07 6.23 -15.99
C ASP A 77 -5.60 6.62 -15.75
N CYS A 78 -4.76 6.39 -16.76
CA CYS A 78 -3.31 6.68 -16.69
C CYS A 78 -3.01 8.19 -16.79
N GLY A 79 -1.79 8.59 -16.40
CA GLY A 79 -1.33 9.97 -16.56
C GLY A 79 -1.91 10.99 -15.57
N ARG A 80 -2.51 10.54 -14.46
CA ARG A 80 -3.16 11.40 -13.45
C ARG A 80 -2.48 11.39 -12.07
N GLY A 81 -1.23 10.93 -11.99
CA GLY A 81 -0.40 11.02 -10.78
C GLY A 81 -0.50 9.87 -9.77
N LYS A 82 -1.21 8.77 -10.08
CA LYS A 82 -1.34 7.61 -9.17
C LYS A 82 0.01 7.07 -8.67
N SER A 83 0.94 6.79 -9.59
CA SER A 83 2.28 6.29 -9.24
C SER A 83 3.06 7.31 -8.42
N ILE A 84 3.02 8.59 -8.76
CA ILE A 84 3.69 9.67 -8.00
C ILE A 84 3.19 9.71 -6.55
N ILE A 85 1.88 9.57 -6.37
CA ILE A 85 1.27 9.54 -5.04
C ILE A 85 1.74 8.30 -4.29
N LEU A 86 1.71 7.12 -4.94
CA LEU A 86 2.00 5.87 -4.28
C LEU A 86 3.49 5.66 -3.97
N THR A 87 4.38 6.07 -4.87
CA THR A 87 5.83 5.86 -4.78
C THR A 87 6.57 7.05 -4.17
N GLY A 88 5.95 8.24 -4.16
CA GLY A 88 6.50 9.46 -3.59
C GLY A 88 5.77 9.95 -2.36
N VAL A 89 4.48 10.29 -2.49
CA VAL A 89 3.72 10.95 -1.41
C VAL A 89 3.51 10.00 -0.21
N VAL A 90 3.00 8.80 -0.44
CA VAL A 90 2.69 7.83 0.62
C VAL A 90 3.93 7.46 1.45
N PRO A 91 5.10 7.12 0.85
CA PRO A 91 6.32 6.84 1.63
C PRO A 91 6.76 8.02 2.51
N VAL A 92 6.65 9.26 2.03
CA VAL A 92 6.97 10.45 2.84
C VAL A 92 6.02 10.58 4.02
N LEU A 93 4.71 10.44 3.79
CA LEU A 93 3.71 10.49 4.85
C LEU A 93 3.94 9.42 5.93
N LEU A 94 4.26 8.19 5.51
CA LEU A 94 4.58 7.09 6.43
C LEU A 94 5.89 7.34 7.18
N ALA A 95 6.92 7.88 6.51
CA ALA A 95 8.18 8.25 7.15
C ALA A 95 8.02 9.32 8.23
N MET A 96 7.11 10.30 8.05
CA MET A 96 6.74 11.28 9.09
C MET A 96 6.12 10.65 10.34
N LYS A 97 5.67 9.40 10.25
CA LYS A 97 5.16 8.58 11.36
C LYS A 97 6.13 7.48 11.79
N GLU A 98 7.40 7.60 11.40
CA GLU A 98 8.46 6.62 11.67
C GLU A 98 8.14 5.24 11.09
N ARG A 99 7.42 5.19 9.96
CA ARG A 99 7.05 3.96 9.25
C ARG A 99 7.79 3.93 7.90
N MET A 100 9.02 3.42 7.93
CA MET A 100 9.84 3.31 6.71
C MET A 100 9.37 2.14 5.86
N THR A 101 9.08 2.40 4.58
CA THR A 101 8.75 1.38 3.59
C THR A 101 9.12 1.86 2.19
N VAL A 102 9.15 0.93 1.24
CA VAL A 102 9.53 1.19 -0.16
C VAL A 102 8.43 0.66 -1.07
N ALA A 103 8.12 1.43 -2.11
CA ALA A 103 7.21 1.01 -3.15
C ALA A 103 7.89 0.03 -4.11
N ILE A 104 7.20 -1.06 -4.42
CA ILE A 104 7.65 -2.08 -5.35
C ILE A 104 6.76 -2.03 -6.58
N HIS A 105 7.34 -1.97 -7.76
CA HIS A 105 6.57 -2.10 -8.99
C HIS A 105 6.18 -3.56 -9.24
N ALA A 106 4.95 -3.82 -9.69
CA ALA A 106 4.37 -5.16 -9.71
C ALA A 106 5.11 -6.13 -10.67
N ASP A 107 5.80 -5.66 -11.70
CA ASP A 107 6.64 -6.51 -12.56
C ASP A 107 7.93 -7.00 -11.85
N GLU A 108 8.29 -6.42 -10.71
CA GLU A 108 9.53 -6.70 -9.98
C GLU A 108 9.34 -7.65 -8.79
N LEU A 109 8.15 -8.21 -8.59
CA LEU A 109 7.84 -9.04 -7.42
C LEU A 109 8.85 -10.18 -7.21
N SER A 110 9.32 -10.81 -8.28
CA SER A 110 10.28 -11.92 -8.22
C SER A 110 11.75 -11.47 -8.21
N LYS A 111 12.03 -10.16 -8.37
CA LYS A 111 13.40 -9.64 -8.34
C LYS A 111 13.93 -9.58 -6.90
N PRO A 112 15.26 -9.60 -6.71
CA PRO A 112 15.87 -9.38 -5.40
C PRO A 112 15.43 -8.06 -4.77
N TYR A 113 15.28 -8.05 -3.45
CA TYR A 113 15.01 -6.83 -2.70
C TYR A 113 16.32 -6.07 -2.45
N ASP A 114 16.51 -4.95 -3.15
CA ASP A 114 17.77 -4.18 -3.15
C ASP A 114 18.24 -3.72 -1.75
N LEU A 115 17.31 -3.54 -0.81
CA LEU A 115 17.63 -3.11 0.55
C LEU A 115 17.72 -4.27 1.55
N ALA A 116 17.74 -5.53 1.09
CA ALA A 116 17.70 -6.69 1.97
C ALA A 116 18.84 -6.68 3.01
N LEU A 117 20.09 -6.45 2.58
CA LEU A 117 21.24 -6.39 3.50
C LEU A 117 21.20 -5.21 4.49
N ARG A 118 20.37 -4.20 4.21
CA ARG A 118 20.19 -3.01 5.06
C ARG A 118 18.97 -3.10 5.95
N THR A 119 18.16 -4.16 5.82
CA THR A 119 16.90 -4.31 6.53
C THR A 119 16.99 -5.50 7.48
N ALA A 120 16.82 -5.25 8.78
CA ALA A 120 16.96 -6.29 9.79
C ALA A 120 15.99 -7.46 9.55
N GLY A 121 16.53 -8.68 9.57
CA GLY A 121 15.76 -9.92 9.38
C GLY A 121 15.55 -10.34 7.92
N TYR A 122 16.18 -9.65 6.96
CA TYR A 122 16.21 -10.03 5.56
C TYR A 122 17.62 -10.52 5.16
N ASP A 123 17.67 -11.37 4.14
CA ASP A 123 18.90 -11.94 3.60
C ASP A 123 19.04 -11.62 2.10
N VAL A 124 20.21 -11.90 1.53
CA VAL A 124 20.52 -11.59 0.12
C VAL A 124 19.59 -12.27 -0.90
N HIS A 125 18.87 -13.33 -0.51
CA HIS A 125 17.93 -14.05 -1.36
C HIS A 125 16.49 -13.57 -1.21
N THR A 126 16.23 -12.62 -0.31
CA THR A 126 14.92 -12.01 -0.15
C THR A 126 14.49 -11.36 -1.46
N THR A 127 13.30 -11.75 -1.95
CA THR A 127 12.66 -11.10 -3.09
C THR A 127 11.81 -9.92 -2.66
N ASN A 128 11.46 -9.06 -3.62
CA ASN A 128 10.48 -7.99 -3.39
C ASN A 128 9.12 -8.54 -2.90
N LEU A 129 8.70 -9.71 -3.39
CA LEU A 129 7.51 -10.40 -2.90
C LEU A 129 7.65 -10.77 -1.41
N ASP A 130 8.79 -11.33 -1.01
CA ASP A 130 9.02 -11.68 0.40
C ASP A 130 9.02 -10.42 1.29
N TYR A 131 9.64 -9.33 0.82
CA TYR A 131 9.56 -8.03 1.48
C TYR A 131 8.10 -7.57 1.67
N LEU A 132 7.30 -7.55 0.60
CA LEU A 132 5.90 -7.12 0.64
C LEU A 132 5.03 -7.98 1.57
N THR A 133 5.30 -9.29 1.68
CA THR A 133 4.57 -10.17 2.62
C THR A 133 4.97 -9.94 4.09
N ARG A 134 6.13 -9.30 4.35
CA ARG A 134 6.69 -9.13 5.70
C ARG A 134 6.55 -7.71 6.23
N THR A 135 6.63 -6.69 5.38
CA THR A 135 6.45 -5.28 5.76
C THR A 135 5.06 -5.01 6.35
N ALA A 136 4.98 -4.06 7.29
CA ALA A 136 3.72 -3.60 7.88
C ALA A 136 2.93 -2.67 6.95
N TYR A 137 3.58 -2.07 5.95
CA TYR A 137 2.99 -1.10 5.02
C TYR A 137 3.33 -1.47 3.57
N PRO A 138 2.80 -2.60 3.03
CA PRO A 138 3.07 -3.01 1.66
C PRO A 138 2.55 -1.98 0.64
N ILE A 139 3.45 -1.55 -0.24
CA ILE A 139 3.17 -0.60 -1.34
C ILE A 139 3.49 -1.25 -2.69
N ILE A 140 2.48 -1.38 -3.56
CA ILE A 140 2.59 -2.00 -4.89
C ILE A 140 2.14 -1.01 -5.96
N ASP A 141 3.07 -0.59 -6.82
CA ASP A 141 2.77 0.25 -7.98
C ASP A 141 2.43 -0.61 -9.21
N GLU A 142 1.49 -0.13 -10.02
CA GLU A 142 1.00 -0.77 -11.26
C GLU A 142 0.52 -2.22 -11.11
N LEU A 143 -0.25 -2.51 -10.05
CA LEU A 143 -0.88 -3.83 -9.89
C LEU A 143 -1.69 -4.21 -11.15
N GLY A 144 -1.51 -5.43 -11.64
CA GLY A 144 -2.08 -5.93 -12.89
C GLY A 144 -1.04 -6.18 -13.98
N VAL A 145 0.20 -5.70 -13.82
CA VAL A 145 1.30 -5.97 -14.77
C VAL A 145 2.23 -7.08 -14.28
N GLU A 146 2.04 -7.58 -13.05
CA GLU A 146 2.90 -8.63 -12.50
C GLU A 146 2.87 -9.91 -13.33
N PRO A 147 4.04 -10.57 -13.52
CA PRO A 147 4.09 -11.91 -14.07
C PRO A 147 3.67 -12.95 -13.03
N LEU A 148 3.26 -14.13 -13.51
CA LEU A 148 3.09 -15.29 -12.65
C LEU A 148 4.44 -15.68 -12.02
N VAL A 149 4.43 -15.90 -10.71
CA VAL A 149 5.58 -16.40 -9.95
C VAL A 149 5.68 -17.91 -10.15
N ASN A 150 6.88 -18.42 -10.40
CA ASN A 150 7.14 -19.85 -10.54
C ASN A 150 7.86 -20.36 -9.29
N ASP A 151 7.24 -21.32 -8.60
CA ASP A 151 7.81 -21.99 -7.44
C ASP A 151 7.83 -23.50 -7.72
N TYR A 152 9.02 -24.02 -8.02
CA TYR A 152 9.26 -25.42 -8.37
C TYR A 152 8.29 -26.02 -9.43
N GLY A 153 7.87 -25.21 -10.41
CA GLY A 153 6.98 -25.63 -11.50
C GLY A 153 5.51 -25.26 -11.30
N GLU A 154 5.11 -24.84 -10.10
CA GLU A 154 3.79 -24.29 -9.84
C GLU A 154 3.81 -22.77 -10.11
N LYS A 155 2.89 -22.32 -10.97
CA LYS A 155 2.72 -20.89 -11.28
C LYS A 155 1.57 -20.31 -10.48
N TYR A 156 1.82 -19.23 -9.76
CA TYR A 156 0.79 -18.51 -9.01
C TYR A 156 0.92 -16.99 -9.11
N GLU A 157 -0.17 -16.30 -8.81
CA GLU A 157 -0.22 -14.84 -8.72
C GLU A 157 0.47 -14.37 -7.44
N GLY A 158 1.64 -13.73 -7.55
CA GLY A 158 2.43 -13.26 -6.40
C GLY A 158 1.63 -12.35 -5.47
N PHE A 159 0.76 -11.51 -6.04
CA PHE A 159 -0.12 -10.62 -5.29
C PHE A 159 -1.01 -11.33 -4.25
N ASN A 160 -1.44 -12.57 -4.54
CA ASN A 160 -2.26 -13.35 -3.60
C ASN A 160 -1.54 -13.59 -2.26
N ARG A 161 -0.22 -13.80 -2.29
CA ARG A 161 0.58 -13.95 -1.05
C ARG A 161 0.61 -12.64 -0.26
N VAL A 162 0.73 -11.49 -0.93
CA VAL A 162 0.77 -10.18 -0.26
C VAL A 162 -0.56 -9.88 0.43
N ILE A 163 -1.69 -10.01 -0.27
CA ILE A 163 -3.00 -9.74 0.33
C ILE A 163 -3.33 -10.72 1.46
N ASN A 164 -2.91 -11.99 1.35
CA ASN A 164 -3.02 -12.98 2.43
C ASN A 164 -2.25 -12.57 3.68
N ALA A 165 -1.02 -12.09 3.53
CA ALA A 165 -0.26 -11.57 4.65
C ALA A 165 -0.90 -10.31 5.23
N ALA A 166 -1.31 -9.37 4.39
CA ALA A 166 -1.93 -8.12 4.84
C ALA A 166 -3.23 -8.36 5.62
N GLU A 167 -4.12 -9.23 5.13
CA GLU A 167 -5.36 -9.58 5.84
C GLU A 167 -5.08 -10.29 7.16
N ARG A 168 -4.13 -11.24 7.19
CA ARG A 168 -3.77 -11.99 8.40
C ARG A 168 -3.38 -11.06 9.55
N TYR A 169 -2.71 -9.95 9.22
CA TYR A 169 -2.16 -9.00 10.18
C TYR A 169 -2.89 -7.64 10.21
N LEU A 170 -4.03 -7.49 9.49
CA LEU A 170 -4.75 -6.22 9.28
C LEU A 170 -3.82 -5.05 8.87
N ARG A 171 -2.91 -5.31 7.94
CA ARG A 171 -2.00 -4.27 7.43
C ARG A 171 -2.70 -3.43 6.37
N PRO A 172 -2.59 -2.09 6.44
CA PRO A 172 -3.04 -1.24 5.34
C PRO A 172 -2.26 -1.57 4.07
N LEU A 173 -2.97 -1.69 2.94
CA LEU A 173 -2.38 -1.95 1.63
C LEU A 173 -2.42 -0.68 0.78
N PHE A 174 -1.30 -0.37 0.12
CA PHE A 174 -1.19 0.78 -0.78
C PHE A 174 -0.95 0.27 -2.19
N ILE A 175 -1.89 0.51 -3.08
CA ILE A 175 -1.91 -0.05 -4.44
C ILE A 175 -2.24 1.05 -5.43
N SER A 176 -1.52 1.10 -6.55
CA SER A 176 -1.94 1.80 -7.75
C SER A 176 -2.22 0.77 -8.86
N THR A 177 -3.15 1.08 -9.76
CA THR A 177 -3.44 0.22 -10.92
C THR A 177 -4.11 1.02 -12.04
N ASN A 178 -3.82 0.66 -13.29
CA ASN A 178 -4.56 1.16 -14.46
C ASN A 178 -5.82 0.33 -14.77
N LEU A 179 -6.09 -0.72 -13.98
CA LEU A 179 -7.26 -1.56 -14.14
C LEU A 179 -8.52 -0.86 -13.63
N THR A 180 -9.63 -1.02 -14.35
CA THR A 180 -10.96 -0.67 -13.85
C THR A 180 -11.40 -1.65 -12.77
N ARG A 181 -12.49 -1.32 -12.05
CA ARG A 181 -13.09 -2.23 -11.07
C ARG A 181 -13.45 -3.58 -11.70
N GLU A 182 -14.01 -3.58 -12.89
CA GLU A 182 -14.43 -4.78 -13.62
C GLU A 182 -13.22 -5.62 -14.03
N GLN A 183 -12.12 -4.98 -14.42
CA GLN A 183 -10.87 -5.66 -14.76
C GLN A 183 -10.20 -6.26 -13.51
N LEU A 184 -10.20 -5.55 -12.38
CA LEU A 184 -9.73 -6.09 -11.10
C LEU A 184 -10.55 -7.31 -10.67
N LEU A 185 -11.88 -7.23 -10.76
CA LEU A 185 -12.78 -8.35 -10.46
C LEU A 185 -12.52 -9.54 -11.39
N ARG A 186 -12.34 -9.28 -12.69
CA ARG A 186 -12.06 -10.33 -13.68
C ARG A 186 -10.72 -11.02 -13.43
N ARG A 187 -9.68 -10.25 -13.09
CA ARG A 187 -8.32 -10.77 -12.89
C ARG A 187 -8.16 -11.49 -11.55
N TYR A 188 -8.62 -10.90 -10.45
CA TYR A 188 -8.34 -11.38 -9.10
C TYR A 188 -9.53 -12.02 -8.38
N GLY A 189 -10.73 -11.93 -8.95
CA GLY A 189 -11.96 -12.46 -8.38
C GLY A 189 -12.57 -11.59 -7.27
N GLU A 190 -13.84 -11.85 -6.97
CA GLU A 190 -14.63 -11.11 -5.98
C GLU A 190 -14.02 -11.15 -4.58
N ARG A 191 -13.52 -12.32 -4.16
CA ARG A 191 -12.90 -12.51 -2.85
C ARG A 191 -11.69 -11.59 -2.65
N THR A 192 -10.85 -11.44 -3.67
CA THR A 192 -9.67 -10.56 -3.58
C THR A 192 -10.09 -9.10 -3.58
N PHE A 193 -11.11 -8.75 -4.38
CA PHE A 193 -11.65 -7.40 -4.42
C PHE A 193 -12.29 -6.97 -3.09
N ASP A 194 -13.07 -7.84 -2.45
CA ASP A 194 -13.65 -7.57 -1.12
C ASP A 194 -12.57 -7.32 -0.05
N ARG A 195 -11.46 -8.06 -0.14
CA ARG A 195 -10.32 -7.89 0.78
C ARG A 195 -9.58 -6.59 0.50
N LEU A 196 -9.47 -6.17 -0.76
CA LEU A 196 -8.94 -4.87 -1.14
C LEU A 196 -9.76 -3.73 -0.54
N THR A 197 -11.09 -3.76 -0.66
CA THR A 197 -11.95 -2.70 -0.11
C THR A 197 -11.96 -2.64 1.42
N ARG A 198 -11.61 -3.76 2.08
CA ARG A 198 -11.41 -3.80 3.54
C ARG A 198 -10.06 -3.22 3.98
N LEU A 199 -8.99 -3.46 3.21
CA LEU A 199 -7.62 -3.06 3.57
C LEU A 199 -7.20 -1.71 2.99
N CYS A 200 -7.94 -1.19 2.01
CA CYS A 200 -7.69 0.05 1.31
C CYS A 200 -8.93 0.94 1.28
N ARG A 201 -8.74 2.26 1.27
CA ARG A 201 -9.74 3.21 0.78
C ARG A 201 -9.63 3.31 -0.75
N PRO A 202 -10.68 2.98 -1.52
CA PRO A 202 -10.66 3.11 -2.97
C PRO A 202 -10.77 4.59 -3.38
N VAL A 203 -9.92 5.02 -4.31
CA VAL A 203 -9.95 6.33 -4.97
C VAL A 203 -9.88 6.09 -6.47
N LYS A 204 -10.99 6.36 -7.17
CA LYS A 204 -11.08 6.25 -8.63
C LYS A 204 -10.44 7.49 -9.25
N PHE A 205 -9.55 7.30 -10.21
CA PHE A 205 -8.95 8.33 -11.06
C PHE A 205 -9.59 8.24 -12.44
N GLU A 206 -10.20 9.32 -12.91
CA GLU A 206 -10.96 9.32 -14.16
C GLU A 206 -10.82 10.65 -14.89
N GLY A 207 -10.58 10.58 -16.20
CA GLY A 207 -10.46 11.73 -17.08
C GLY A 207 -9.17 11.75 -17.88
N GLU A 208 -8.97 12.83 -18.64
CA GLU A 208 -7.85 12.96 -19.57
C GLU A 208 -6.49 12.89 -18.87
N SER A 209 -5.51 12.28 -19.57
CA SER A 209 -4.11 12.25 -19.14
C SER A 209 -3.56 13.68 -19.04
N LEU A 210 -2.73 13.93 -18.03
CA LEU A 210 -1.98 15.18 -17.88
C LEU A 210 -0.56 15.12 -18.48
N ARG A 211 -0.21 13.98 -19.11
CA ARG A 211 1.03 13.80 -19.88
C ARG A 211 0.91 14.38 -21.28
#